data_AF-A0A7E6DHH2-F1
#
_entry.id   AF-A0A7E6DHH2-F1
#
_cell.length_a   1.000
_cell.length_b   1.000
_cell.length_c   1.000
_cell.angle_alpha   90.00
_cell.angle_beta   90.00
_cell.angle_gamma   90.00
#
_symmetry.space_group_name_H-M   'P 1'
#
loop_
_entity.id
_entity.type
_entity.pdbx_description
1 polymer ?
#
loop_
_entity_poly.entity_id
_entity_poly.type
_entity_poly.pdbx_seq_one_letter_code
_entity_poly.pdbx_strand_id
1 'polypeptide(L)'
;MAGQPGAAVQGDQWTSAQSLDGLGMPPSLPRIRTRPWWFPVQELRDPLVFYLEAWLADSIFGPDRATIPELEWMNQVLLTVDIVNSGSLVEITIFGQPRVQNRMKSLLLNLASGYREHRAREEKMKQLEQFLKARASDPQTPQLPVG
;
A
#
# COMPACT_ATOMS: atom_id res chain seq x y z
N MET A 1 -24.65 61.06 -19.70
CA MET A 1 -23.23 60.70 -19.45
C MET A 1 -23.17 59.92 -18.15
N ALA A 2 -22.84 58.62 -18.24
CA ALA A 2 -21.68 57.98 -17.58
C ALA A 2 -21.69 58.09 -16.04
N GLY A 3 -21.63 57.04 -15.21
CA GLY A 3 -21.47 55.60 -15.36
C GLY A 3 -21.36 55.03 -13.93
N GLN A 4 -21.72 53.75 -13.73
CA GLN A 4 -21.25 52.96 -12.58
C GLN A 4 -19.75 52.65 -12.76
N PRO A 5 -18.93 52.45 -11.69
CA PRO A 5 -18.96 51.18 -10.94
C PRO A 5 -18.47 51.20 -9.46
N GLY A 6 -18.77 50.11 -8.74
CA GLY A 6 -17.71 49.39 -8.01
C GLY A 6 -17.81 49.29 -6.48
N ALA A 7 -18.05 48.05 -6.04
CA ALA A 7 -17.44 47.36 -4.88
C ALA A 7 -17.79 47.86 -3.46
N ALA A 8 -17.98 47.03 -2.43
CA ALA A 8 -17.78 45.60 -2.28
C ALA A 8 -18.78 45.07 -1.23
N VAL A 9 -19.30 43.87 -1.49
CA VAL A 9 -20.00 43.02 -0.53
C VAL A 9 -18.99 42.59 0.53
N GLN A 10 -19.19 43.02 1.77
CA GLN A 10 -18.42 42.53 2.91
C GLN A 10 -19.03 41.19 3.33
N GLY A 11 -18.43 40.12 2.81
CA GLY A 11 -18.85 38.75 3.02
C GLY A 11 -18.80 38.36 4.49
N ASP A 12 -19.85 37.63 4.87
CA ASP A 12 -20.00 37.02 6.17
C ASP A 12 -18.76 36.21 6.53
N GLN A 13 -18.24 36.53 7.71
CA GLN A 13 -17.13 35.89 8.36
C GLN A 13 -17.52 34.45 8.71
N TRP A 14 -17.21 33.53 7.79
CA TRP A 14 -17.31 32.10 8.06
C TRP A 14 -16.36 31.77 9.21
N THR A 15 -16.95 31.47 10.36
CA THR A 15 -16.28 30.85 11.50
C THR A 15 -15.50 29.64 11.02
N SER A 16 -14.17 29.71 11.14
CA SER A 16 -13.25 28.60 10.95
C SER A 16 -13.83 27.32 11.55
N ALA A 17 -14.15 26.36 10.67
CA ALA A 17 -14.36 24.99 11.06
C ALA A 17 -13.07 24.52 11.73
N GLN A 18 -13.10 24.48 13.05
CA GLN A 18 -12.03 24.01 13.89
C GLN A 18 -11.84 22.52 13.59
N SER A 19 -10.70 22.20 12.97
CA SER A 19 -9.84 21.07 13.32
C SER A 19 -10.59 19.78 13.70
N LEU A 20 -11.07 19.04 12.69
CA LEU A 20 -11.44 17.63 12.83
C LEU A 20 -10.20 16.72 12.87
N ASP A 21 -9.12 17.14 13.52
CA ASP A 21 -7.88 16.33 13.70
C ASP A 21 -7.98 15.34 14.87
N GLY A 22 -9.13 15.27 15.56
CA GLY A 22 -9.31 14.47 16.78
C GLY A 22 -10.12 13.19 16.63
N LEU A 23 -10.73 12.92 15.48
CA LEU A 23 -11.50 11.69 15.28
C LEU A 23 -10.58 10.66 14.64
N GLY A 24 -9.90 9.90 15.50
CA GLY A 24 -9.27 8.65 15.11
C GLY A 24 -10.24 7.89 14.23
N MET A 25 -9.78 7.52 13.03
CA MET A 25 -10.55 6.78 12.03
C MET A 25 -11.34 5.69 12.76
N PRO A 26 -12.66 5.55 12.54
CA PRO A 26 -13.42 4.51 13.21
C PRO A 26 -12.70 3.19 12.96
N PRO A 27 -12.55 2.32 13.99
CA PRO A 27 -11.99 0.99 13.77
C PRO A 27 -12.73 0.39 12.58
N SER A 28 -11.98 -0.07 11.58
CA SER A 28 -12.56 -0.68 10.39
C SER A 28 -13.61 -1.68 10.85
N LEU A 29 -14.89 -1.43 10.50
CA LEU A 29 -16.00 -2.30 10.86
C LEU A 29 -15.58 -3.74 10.56
N PRO A 30 -15.80 -4.69 11.49
CA PRO A 30 -15.44 -6.08 11.24
C PRO A 30 -16.09 -6.49 9.91
N ARG A 31 -15.26 -6.75 8.91
CA ARG A 31 -15.74 -7.13 7.60
C ARG A 31 -16.24 -8.56 7.76
N ILE A 32 -17.53 -8.70 8.09
CA ILE A 32 -18.18 -9.99 8.27
C ILE A 32 -18.07 -10.73 6.93
N ARG A 33 -17.05 -11.58 6.82
CA ARG A 33 -16.83 -12.44 5.66
C ARG A 33 -17.56 -13.75 5.92
N THR A 34 -18.52 -14.07 5.05
CA THR A 34 -19.19 -15.36 5.08
C THR A 34 -18.22 -16.45 4.65
N ARG A 35 -18.11 -17.53 5.44
CA ARG A 35 -17.29 -18.70 5.10
C ARG A 35 -17.78 -19.30 3.75
N PRO A 36 -16.91 -19.46 2.76
CA PRO A 36 -17.27 -20.12 1.51
C PRO A 36 -17.82 -21.54 1.73
N TRP A 37 -18.74 -22.01 0.88
CA TRP A 37 -19.39 -23.32 1.04
C TRP A 37 -18.41 -24.50 1.00
N TRP A 38 -17.30 -24.33 0.27
CA TRP A 38 -16.26 -25.34 0.07
C TRP A 38 -15.26 -25.42 1.23
N PHE A 39 -15.18 -24.40 2.09
CA PHE A 39 -14.16 -24.33 3.14
C PHE A 39 -14.59 -25.11 4.39
N PRO A 40 -13.78 -26.07 4.89
CA PRO A 40 -14.14 -26.85 6.08
C PRO A 40 -14.19 -25.99 7.34
N VAL A 41 -15.23 -26.16 8.16
CA VAL A 41 -15.39 -25.40 9.43
C VAL A 41 -14.29 -25.75 10.45
N GLN A 42 -13.77 -26.98 10.41
CA GLN A 42 -12.75 -27.46 11.34
C GLN A 42 -11.42 -26.72 11.15
N GLU A 43 -11.13 -26.29 9.92
CA GLU A 43 -9.89 -25.58 9.56
C GLU A 43 -9.91 -24.11 10.01
N LEU A 44 -11.02 -23.63 10.60
CA LEU A 44 -11.12 -22.30 11.20
C LEU A 44 -10.53 -22.22 12.62
N ARG A 45 -10.21 -23.34 13.26
CA ARG A 45 -9.89 -23.38 14.70
C ARG A 45 -8.52 -22.82 15.06
N ASP A 46 -7.53 -23.03 14.21
CA ASP A 46 -6.12 -22.72 14.49
C ASP A 46 -5.50 -22.00 13.29
N PRO A 47 -5.78 -20.70 13.12
CA PRO A 47 -5.22 -19.94 12.02
C PRO A 47 -3.73 -19.65 12.22
N LEU A 48 -3.01 -19.62 11.10
CA LEU A 48 -1.67 -19.04 11.07
C LEU A 48 -1.76 -17.53 10.88
N VAL A 49 -1.09 -16.76 11.74
CA VAL A 49 -1.05 -15.29 11.65
C VAL A 49 0.39 -14.80 11.44
N PHE A 50 0.57 -13.80 10.57
CA PHE A 50 1.83 -13.07 10.41
C PHE A 50 1.60 -11.68 9.81
N TYR A 51 2.63 -10.82 9.82
CA TYR A 51 2.52 -9.43 9.38
C TYR A 51 3.30 -9.16 8.09
N LEU A 52 2.76 -8.25 7.26
CA LEU A 52 3.39 -7.72 6.06
C LEU A 52 3.22 -6.21 5.98
N GLU A 53 4.12 -5.50 5.30
CA GLU A 53 3.92 -4.09 5.00
C GLU A 53 2.70 -3.93 4.07
N ALA A 54 1.88 -2.90 4.30
CA ALA A 54 0.63 -2.72 3.58
C ALA A 54 0.83 -2.64 2.05
N TRP A 55 1.86 -1.92 1.60
CA TRP A 55 2.17 -1.80 0.17
C TRP A 55 2.55 -3.13 -0.49
N LEU A 56 3.13 -4.08 0.26
CA LEU A 56 3.42 -5.43 -0.23
C LEU A 56 2.13 -6.23 -0.36
N ALA A 57 1.23 -6.10 0.60
CA ALA A 57 -0.07 -6.76 0.52
C ALA A 57 -0.88 -6.23 -0.67
N ASP A 58 -0.87 -4.92 -0.93
CA ASP A 58 -1.54 -4.34 -2.11
C ASP A 58 -0.90 -4.84 -3.42
N SER A 59 0.43 -5.00 -3.44
CA SER A 59 1.16 -5.54 -4.60
C SER A 59 0.84 -7.03 -4.84
N ILE A 60 0.63 -7.82 -3.79
CA ILE A 60 0.35 -9.25 -3.88
C ILE A 60 -1.14 -9.51 -4.20
N PHE A 61 -2.04 -8.84 -3.48
CA PHE A 61 -3.48 -9.10 -3.55
C PHE A 61 -4.21 -8.22 -4.56
N GLY A 62 -3.51 -7.24 -5.13
CA GLY A 62 -4.08 -6.25 -6.03
C GLY A 62 -4.94 -5.20 -5.31
N PRO A 63 -5.40 -4.19 -6.05
CA PRO A 63 -6.31 -3.17 -5.52
C PRO A 63 -7.58 -3.83 -4.97
N ASP A 64 -8.04 -3.31 -3.83
CA ASP A 64 -9.18 -3.85 -3.07
C ASP A 64 -9.09 -5.34 -2.74
N ARG A 65 -7.89 -5.93 -2.85
CA ARG A 65 -7.59 -7.33 -2.62
C ARG A 65 -8.35 -8.28 -3.56
N ALA A 66 -8.54 -7.85 -4.80
CA ALA A 66 -9.33 -8.53 -5.81
C ALA A 66 -8.86 -9.97 -6.12
N THR A 67 -7.58 -10.29 -5.93
CA THR A 67 -7.05 -11.64 -6.23
C THR A 67 -7.24 -12.65 -5.11
N ILE A 68 -7.64 -12.21 -3.90
CA ILE A 68 -7.83 -13.11 -2.74
C ILE A 68 -8.78 -14.27 -3.06
N PRO A 69 -9.99 -14.07 -3.62
CA PRO A 69 -10.92 -15.19 -3.86
C PRO A 69 -10.35 -16.28 -4.77
N GLU A 70 -9.61 -15.89 -5.83
CA GLU A 70 -8.96 -16.83 -6.73
C GLU A 70 -7.86 -17.61 -6.01
N LEU A 71 -7.02 -16.90 -5.25
CA LEU A 71 -5.91 -17.48 -4.53
C LEU A 71 -6.40 -18.43 -3.41
N GLU A 72 -7.46 -18.06 -2.70
CA GLU A 72 -8.15 -18.89 -1.71
C GLU A 72 -8.65 -20.20 -2.32
N TRP A 73 -9.37 -20.12 -3.43
CA TRP A 73 -9.91 -21.29 -4.14
C TRP A 73 -8.80 -22.20 -4.66
N MET A 74 -7.80 -21.65 -5.36
CA MET A 74 -6.73 -22.45 -5.96
C MET A 74 -5.86 -23.16 -4.92
N ASN A 75 -5.68 -22.56 -3.75
CA ASN A 75 -4.80 -23.10 -2.70
C ASN A 75 -5.57 -23.81 -1.59
N GLN A 76 -6.91 -23.86 -1.67
CA GLN A 76 -7.79 -24.43 -0.66
C GLN A 76 -7.51 -23.86 0.75
N VAL A 77 -7.37 -22.53 0.83
CA VAL A 77 -7.15 -21.77 2.08
C VAL A 77 -8.15 -20.64 2.18
N LEU A 78 -8.44 -20.18 3.41
CA LEU A 78 -9.17 -18.93 3.62
C LEU A 78 -8.21 -17.88 4.18
N LEU A 79 -8.28 -16.67 3.64
CA LEU A 79 -7.40 -15.57 3.98
C LEU A 79 -8.20 -14.38 4.52
N THR A 80 -7.69 -13.79 5.59
CA THR A 80 -8.04 -12.42 5.96
C THR A 80 -6.79 -11.55 5.95
N VAL A 81 -7.02 -10.29 5.63
CA VAL A 81 -5.98 -9.26 5.59
C VAL A 81 -6.56 -8.11 6.37
N ASP A 82 -5.97 -7.73 7.49
CA ASP A 82 -6.52 -6.70 8.36
C ASP A 82 -5.48 -5.62 8.57
N ILE A 83 -5.90 -4.36 8.44
CA ILE A 83 -4.98 -3.23 8.55
C ILE A 83 -4.68 -3.02 10.04
N VAL A 84 -3.39 -2.99 10.39
CA VAL A 84 -2.93 -2.78 11.76
C VAL A 84 -1.93 -1.62 11.82
N ASN A 85 -1.62 -1.14 13.03
CA ASN A 85 -0.57 -0.14 13.27
C ASN A 85 -0.60 1.06 12.31
N SER A 86 -1.62 1.90 12.40
CA SER A 86 -1.77 3.14 11.60
C SER A 86 -1.79 2.95 10.06
N GLY A 87 -1.85 1.72 9.55
CA GLY A 87 -1.93 1.44 8.13
C GLY A 87 -0.62 1.08 7.44
N SER A 88 0.51 1.06 8.17
CA SER A 88 1.80 0.68 7.59
C SER A 88 1.99 -0.83 7.46
N LEU A 89 1.30 -1.60 8.31
CA LEU A 89 1.34 -3.06 8.35
C LEU A 89 -0.07 -3.61 8.17
N VAL A 90 -0.13 -4.81 7.62
CA VAL A 90 -1.32 -5.65 7.61
C VAL A 90 -1.04 -6.95 8.35
N GLU A 91 -2.02 -7.42 9.08
CA GLU A 91 -2.09 -8.76 9.61
C GLU A 91 -2.66 -9.68 8.53
N ILE A 92 -1.96 -10.78 8.24
CA ILE A 92 -2.43 -11.84 7.35
C ILE A 92 -2.81 -13.02 8.24
N THR A 93 -4.06 -13.46 8.14
CA THR A 93 -4.55 -14.66 8.81
C THR A 93 -4.85 -15.71 7.76
N ILE A 94 -4.28 -16.91 7.92
CA ILE A 94 -4.48 -18.05 7.03
C ILE A 94 -5.18 -19.16 7.80
N PHE A 95 -6.38 -19.50 7.37
CA PHE A 95 -7.09 -20.69 7.83
C PHE A 95 -6.87 -21.82 6.83
N GLY A 96 -6.75 -23.03 7.35
CA GLY A 96 -6.44 -24.20 6.53
C GLY A 96 -5.79 -25.31 7.35
N GLN A 97 -5.46 -26.43 6.72
CA GLN A 97 -4.58 -27.42 7.36
C GLN A 97 -3.18 -26.84 7.61
N PRO A 98 -2.49 -27.19 8.71
CA PRO A 98 -1.18 -26.60 9.06
C PRO A 98 -0.12 -26.69 7.96
N ARG A 99 -0.12 -27.77 7.17
CA ARG A 99 0.80 -27.92 6.02
C ARG A 99 0.50 -26.92 4.91
N VAL A 100 -0.78 -26.71 4.62
CA VAL A 100 -1.23 -25.78 3.57
C VAL A 100 -1.00 -24.35 4.02
N GLN A 101 -1.26 -24.02 5.29
CA GLN A 101 -0.95 -22.72 5.88
C GLN A 101 0.53 -22.35 5.74
N ASN A 102 1.43 -23.27 6.10
CA ASN A 102 2.87 -23.03 5.99
C ASN A 102 3.32 -22.85 4.53
N ARG A 103 2.77 -23.64 3.60
CA ARG A 103 3.04 -23.47 2.16
C ARG A 103 2.58 -22.10 1.68
N MET A 104 1.38 -21.69 2.09
CA MET A 104 0.80 -20.40 1.72
C MET A 104 1.60 -19.22 2.29
N LYS A 105 2.00 -19.30 3.57
CA LYS A 105 2.90 -18.32 4.20
C LYS A 105 4.19 -18.16 3.41
N SER A 106 4.86 -19.27 3.09
CA SER A 106 6.10 -19.25 2.31
C SER A 106 5.90 -18.63 0.93
N LEU A 107 4.78 -18.94 0.25
CA LEU A 107 4.46 -18.32 -1.04
C LEU A 107 4.31 -16.80 -0.92
N LEU A 108 3.56 -16.32 0.07
CA LEU A 108 3.37 -14.88 0.28
C LEU A 108 4.68 -14.16 0.64
N LEU A 109 5.51 -14.77 1.49
CA LEU A 109 6.81 -14.20 1.85
C LEU A 109 7.79 -14.17 0.67
N ASN A 110 7.77 -15.19 -0.19
CA ASN A 110 8.59 -15.21 -1.41
C ASN A 110 8.16 -14.12 -2.40
N LEU A 111 6.85 -13.95 -2.62
CA LEU A 111 6.32 -12.84 -3.45
C LEU A 111 6.71 -11.49 -2.86
N ALA A 112 6.59 -11.33 -1.54
CA ALA A 112 6.99 -10.11 -0.85
C ALA A 112 8.49 -9.82 -1.03
N SER A 113 9.36 -10.83 -0.96
CA SER A 113 10.80 -10.67 -1.25
C SER A 113 11.03 -10.18 -2.67
N GLY A 114 10.37 -10.81 -3.66
CA GLY A 114 10.48 -10.41 -5.06
C GLY A 114 10.09 -8.94 -5.28
N TYR A 115 9.01 -8.47 -4.66
CA TYR A 115 8.60 -7.06 -4.73
C TYR A 115 9.61 -6.11 -4.10
N ARG A 116 10.21 -6.47 -2.95
CA ARG A 116 11.28 -5.67 -2.33
C ARG A 116 12.50 -5.57 -3.23
N GLU A 117 12.92 -6.68 -3.81
CA GLU A 117 14.06 -6.73 -4.72
C GLU A 117 13.83 -5.90 -5.98
N HIS A 118 12.63 -5.98 -6.55
CA HIS A 118 12.24 -5.17 -7.70
C HIS A 118 12.32 -3.67 -7.38
N ARG A 119 11.71 -3.24 -6.28
CA ARG A 119 11.73 -1.84 -5.83
C ARG A 119 13.14 -1.33 -5.59
N ALA A 120 13.98 -2.12 -4.91
CA ALA A 120 15.37 -1.77 -4.66
C ALA A 120 16.17 -1.62 -5.98
N ARG A 121 15.86 -2.42 -6.99
CA ARG A 121 16.47 -2.32 -8.32
C ARG A 121 16.04 -1.06 -9.05
N GLU A 122 14.75 -0.73 -9.03
CA GLU A 122 14.21 0.49 -9.62
C GLU A 122 14.81 1.76 -8.98
N GLU A 123 14.93 1.78 -7.65
CA GLU A 123 15.55 2.89 -6.93
C GLU A 123 17.02 3.07 -7.31
N LYS A 124 17.79 1.99 -7.41
CA LYS A 124 19.18 2.03 -7.90
C LYS A 124 19.27 2.54 -9.33
N MET A 125 18.39 2.09 -10.21
CA MET A 125 18.39 2.54 -11.61
C MET A 125 18.06 4.03 -11.71
N LYS A 126 17.08 4.52 -10.94
CA LYS A 126 16.74 5.93 -10.85
C LYS A 126 17.92 6.79 -10.35
N GLN A 127 18.65 6.33 -9.34
CA GLN A 127 19.85 7.00 -8.85
C GLN A 127 20.94 7.09 -9.93
N LEU A 128 21.17 6.00 -10.67
CA LEU A 128 22.12 5.97 -11.77
C LEU A 128 21.74 6.97 -12.87
N GLU A 129 20.47 7.00 -13.28
CA GLU A 129 19.99 7.97 -14.27
C GLU A 129 20.17 9.42 -13.83
N GLN A 130 19.90 9.72 -12.54
CA GLN A 130 20.12 11.05 -11.97
C GLN A 130 21.60 11.43 -12.00
N PHE A 131 22.48 10.51 -11.62
CA PHE A 131 23.93 10.73 -11.65
C PHE A 131 24.43 11.01 -13.08
N LEU A 132 23.98 10.23 -14.06
CA LEU A 132 24.35 10.43 -15.47
C LEU A 132 23.84 11.77 -16.02
N LYS A 133 22.61 12.16 -15.68
CA LYS A 133 22.04 13.46 -16.05
C LYS A 133 22.81 14.63 -15.45
N ALA A 134 23.20 14.52 -14.17
CA ALA A 134 24.00 15.54 -13.49
C ALA A 134 25.36 15.73 -14.19
N ARG A 135 26.04 14.64 -14.53
CA ARG A 135 27.33 14.68 -15.24
C ARG A 135 27.23 15.22 -16.66
N ALA A 136 26.16 14.92 -17.38
CA ALA A 136 25.92 15.44 -18.73
C ALA A 136 25.54 16.93 -18.74
N SER A 137 25.00 17.44 -17.63
CA SER A 137 24.61 18.84 -17.46
C SER A 137 25.76 19.72 -16.96
N ASP A 138 26.90 19.13 -16.61
CA ASP A 138 28.10 19.84 -16.16
C ASP A 138 28.95 20.18 -17.40
N PRO A 139 29.01 21.43 -17.87
CA PRO A 139 29.86 21.81 -18.98
C PRO A 139 31.28 21.94 -18.43
N GLN A 140 32.03 20.83 -18.39
CA GLN A 140 33.48 20.95 -18.33
C GLN A 140 33.93 21.72 -19.57
N THR A 141 34.18 23.02 -19.41
CA THR A 141 35.00 23.80 -20.33
C THR A 141 36.45 23.43 -20.01
N PRO A 142 37.18 22.71 -20.87
CA PRO A 142 38.60 22.52 -20.66
C PRO A 142 39.26 23.87 -20.92
N GLN A 143 39.60 24.60 -19.86
CA GLN A 143 40.52 25.73 -19.96
C GLN A 143 41.90 25.14 -20.30
N LEU A 144 42.26 25.20 -21.58
CA LEU A 144 43.63 24.95 -22.03
C LEU A 144 44.52 26.07 -21.46
N PRO A 145 45.62 25.77 -20.75
CA PRO A 145 46.56 26.80 -20.35
C PRO A 145 47.28 27.30 -21.60
N VAL A 146 47.11 28.58 -21.91
CA VAL A 146 48.01 29.32 -22.80
C VAL A 146 49.16 29.83 -21.92
N GLY A 147 50.36 29.32 -22.17
CA GLY A 147 51.60 29.73 -21.50
C GLY A 147 52.77 28.89 -21.94
#